data_AF-A0A4Q0UZJ5-F1
#
_entry.id   AF-A0A4Q0UZJ5-F1
#
_cell.length_a   1.000
_cell.length_b   1.000
_cell.length_c   1.000
_cell.angle_alpha   90.00
_cell.angle_beta   90.00
_cell.angle_gamma   90.00
#
_symmetry.space_group_name_H-M   'P 1'
#
loop_
_entity.id
_entity.type
_entity.pdbx_description
1 polymer ?
#
loop_
_entity_poly.entity_id
_entity_poly.type
_entity_poly.pdbx_seq_one_letter_code
_entity_poly.pdbx_strand_id
1 'polypeptide(L)'
;MKNNQSNLNILFVLVTLITIVSRSFDVGSIFRIILLAISIIMAIPYFYILVKNKMYKNNLLNLFAAILVFYQIINIIYYTYVLKIQ
;
A
#
# COMPACT_ATOMS: atom_id res chain seq x y z
N MET A 1 11.68 19.00 3.65
CA MET A 1 11.97 17.56 3.42
C MET A 1 11.57 16.67 4.58
N LYS A 2 11.94 16.97 5.85
CA LYS A 2 11.61 16.13 7.02
C LYS A 2 10.11 15.79 7.14
N ASN A 3 9.20 16.76 7.01
CA ASN A 3 7.75 16.49 7.09
C ASN A 3 7.25 15.55 5.99
N ASN A 4 7.69 15.74 4.74
CA ASN A 4 7.26 14.88 3.63
C ASN A 4 7.77 13.45 3.79
N GLN A 5 8.99 13.26 4.32
CA GLN A 5 9.53 11.94 4.62
C GLN A 5 8.77 11.26 5.77
N SER A 6 8.47 12.00 6.84
CA SER A 6 7.66 11.49 7.95
C SER A 6 6.27 11.04 7.47
N ASN A 7 5.62 11.85 6.64
CA ASN A 7 4.31 11.52 6.07
C ASN A 7 4.37 10.28 5.16
N LEU A 8 5.40 10.17 4.30
CA LEU A 8 5.60 8.97 3.48
C LEU A 8 5.79 7.72 4.34
N ASN A 9 6.58 7.81 5.41
CA ASN A 9 6.82 6.69 6.31
C ASN A 9 5.53 6.26 7.02
N ILE A 10 4.73 7.20 7.51
CA ILE A 10 3.43 6.90 8.15
C ILE A 10 2.49 6.23 7.15
N LEU A 11 2.35 6.79 5.95
CA LEU A 11 1.51 6.19 4.90
C LEU A 11 1.97 4.78 4.53
N PHE A 12 3.27 4.55 4.42
CA PHE A 12 3.85 3.23 4.17
C PHE A 12 3.49 2.23 5.29
N VAL A 13 3.67 2.63 6.55
CA VAL A 13 3.33 1.79 7.71
C VAL A 13 1.84 1.47 7.74
N LEU A 14 0.97 2.46 7.48
CA LEU A 14 -0.47 2.26 7.44
C LEU A 14 -0.89 1.28 6.35
N VAL A 15 -0.39 1.45 5.11
CA VAL A 15 -0.71 0.52 4.01
C VAL A 15 -0.21 -0.89 4.34
N THR A 16 0.96 -1.01 4.96
CA THR A 16 1.51 -2.31 5.36
C THR A 16 0.66 -2.98 6.45
N LEU A 17 0.25 -2.24 7.48
CA LEU A 17 -0.63 -2.75 8.54
C LEU A 17 -1.98 -3.21 7.99
N ILE A 18 -2.61 -2.39 7.15
CA ILE A 18 -3.88 -2.75 6.50
C ILE A 18 -3.70 -4.01 5.66
N THR A 19 -2.58 -4.15 4.95
CA THR A 19 -2.30 -5.34 4.14
C THR A 19 -2.18 -6.59 5.01
N ILE A 20 -1.48 -6.52 6.15
CA ILE A 20 -1.35 -7.65 7.09
C ILE A 20 -2.71 -8.05 7.65
N VAL A 21 -3.49 -7.07 8.12
CA VAL A 21 -4.84 -7.28 8.67
C VAL A 21 -5.79 -7.81 7.59
N SER A 22 -5.70 -7.33 6.35
CA SER A 22 -6.52 -7.83 5.23
C SER A 22 -6.28 -9.32 4.94
N ARG A 23 -5.05 -9.82 5.16
CA ARG A 23 -4.72 -11.24 4.99
C ARG A 23 -5.31 -12.14 6.08
N SER A 24 -5.67 -11.62 7.26
CA SER A 24 -6.29 -12.44 8.32
C SER A 24 -7.77 -12.72 8.10
N PHE A 25 -8.42 -12.06 7.15
CA PHE A 25 -9.82 -12.33 6.79
C PHE A 25 -9.92 -13.34 5.64
N ASP A 26 -11.06 -14.01 5.48
CA ASP A 26 -11.26 -14.98 4.39
C ASP A 26 -11.21 -14.36 2.99
N VAL A 27 -10.84 -15.19 2.00
CA VAL A 27 -10.86 -14.85 0.57
C VAL A 27 -12.27 -14.48 0.14
N GLY A 28 -12.43 -13.29 -0.46
CA GLY A 28 -13.73 -12.79 -0.93
C GLY A 28 -14.64 -12.23 0.16
N SER A 29 -14.21 -12.17 1.43
CA SER A 29 -14.96 -11.50 2.49
C SER A 29 -15.14 -10.00 2.21
N ILE A 30 -16.29 -9.45 2.62
CA ILE A 30 -16.61 -8.03 2.46
C ILE A 30 -15.56 -7.15 3.17
N PHE A 31 -15.09 -7.58 4.35
CA PHE A 31 -14.05 -6.88 5.10
C PHE A 31 -12.73 -6.77 4.33
N ARG A 32 -12.30 -7.83 3.64
CA ARG A 32 -11.10 -7.82 2.80
C ARG A 32 -11.24 -6.82 1.64
N ILE A 33 -12.42 -6.75 1.00
CA ILE A 33 -12.70 -5.80 -0.09
C ILE A 33 -12.68 -4.35 0.43
N ILE A 34 -13.26 -4.08 1.60
CA ILE A 34 -13.23 -2.75 2.23
C ILE A 34 -11.78 -2.34 2.53
N LEU A 35 -11.00 -3.24 3.14
CA LEU A 35 -9.59 -2.99 3.46
C LEU A 35 -8.75 -2.75 2.21
N LEU A 36 -9.01 -3.48 1.10
CA LEU A 36 -8.40 -3.22 -0.19
C LEU A 36 -8.68 -1.79 -0.69
N ALA A 37 -9.94 -1.36 -0.62
CA ALA A 37 -10.31 -0.01 -1.04
C ALA A 37 -9.57 1.07 -0.22
N ILE A 38 -9.48 0.87 1.10
CA ILE A 38 -8.74 1.76 2.00
C ILE A 38 -7.25 1.78 1.64
N SER A 39 -6.62 0.63 1.39
CA SER A 39 -5.22 0.55 0.95
C SER A 39 -4.96 1.33 -0.34
N ILE A 40 -5.87 1.24 -1.32
CA ILE A 40 -5.75 1.98 -2.58
C ILE A 40 -5.87 3.49 -2.32
N ILE A 41 -6.87 3.91 -1.53
CA ILE A 41 -7.08 5.33 -1.18
C ILE A 41 -5.84 5.91 -0.48
N MET A 42 -5.17 5.14 0.39
CA MET A 42 -3.94 5.57 1.07
C MET A 42 -2.70 5.57 0.19
N ALA A 43 -2.63 4.70 -0.81
CA ALA A 43 -1.50 4.67 -1.74
C ALA A 43 -1.49 5.89 -2.68
N ILE A 44 -2.64 6.45 -3.03
CA ILE A 44 -2.72 7.67 -3.87
C ILE A 44 -1.92 8.85 -3.28
N PRO A 45 -2.16 9.30 -2.03
CA PRO A 45 -1.39 10.39 -1.44
C PRO A 45 0.09 10.00 -1.24
N TYR A 46 0.40 8.72 -0.99
CA TYR A 46 1.78 8.25 -0.93
C TYR A 46 2.52 8.49 -2.25
N PHE A 47 1.98 7.99 -3.36
CA PHE A 47 2.60 8.17 -4.68
C PHE A 47 2.62 9.64 -5.10
N TYR A 48 1.58 10.42 -4.78
CA TYR A 48 1.54 11.84 -5.06
C TYR A 48 2.71 12.58 -4.38
N ILE A 49 2.93 12.37 -3.08
CA ILE A 49 4.02 13.01 -2.34
C ILE A 49 5.38 12.57 -2.88
N LEU A 50 5.54 11.28 -3.19
CA LEU A 50 6.78 10.71 -3.71
C LEU A 50 7.17 11.33 -5.07
N VAL A 51 6.22 11.40 -6.00
CA VAL A 51 6.44 11.90 -7.37
C VAL A 51 6.60 13.41 -7.37
N LYS A 52 5.69 14.16 -6.72
CA LYS A 52 5.71 15.63 -6.70
C LYS A 52 7.03 16.16 -6.14
N ASN A 53 7.54 15.54 -5.08
CA ASN A 53 8.78 15.97 -4.42
C ASN A 53 10.04 15.30 -4.99
N LYS A 54 9.92 14.50 -6.06
CA LYS A 54 11.03 13.75 -6.67
C LYS A 54 11.85 12.93 -5.66
N MET A 55 11.20 12.43 -4.61
CA MET A 55 11.87 11.78 -3.47
C MET A 55 12.43 10.40 -3.80
N TYR A 56 12.09 9.86 -4.98
CA TYR A 56 12.63 8.61 -5.53
C TYR A 56 14.05 8.77 -6.10
N LYS A 57 14.46 9.97 -6.55
CA LYS A 57 15.79 10.18 -7.16
C LYS A 57 16.91 10.24 -6.14
N ASN A 58 16.61 10.81 -4.98
CA ASN A 58 17.61 11.13 -3.97
C ASN A 58 17.70 10.06 -2.87
N ASN A 59 16.80 9.08 -2.87
CA ASN A 59 16.76 8.05 -1.84
C ASN A 59 16.21 6.72 -2.41
N LEU A 60 17.11 5.77 -2.63
CA LEU A 60 16.78 4.41 -3.09
C LEU A 60 15.78 3.70 -2.16
N LEU A 61 15.80 3.99 -0.85
CA LEU A 61 14.86 3.42 0.10
C LEU A 61 13.42 3.84 -0.18
N ASN A 62 13.20 5.09 -0.59
CA ASN A 62 11.86 5.58 -0.95
C ASN A 62 11.35 4.92 -2.23
N LEU A 63 12.24 4.65 -3.19
CA LEU A 63 11.89 3.91 -4.40
C LEU A 63 11.53 2.45 -4.06
N PHE A 64 12.33 1.79 -3.23
CA PHE A 64 12.06 0.43 -2.76
C PHE A 64 10.72 0.34 -2.01
N ALA A 65 10.46 1.27 -1.09
CA ALA A 65 9.19 1.33 -0.37
C ALA A 65 7.99 1.55 -1.30
N ALA A 66 8.15 2.36 -2.36
CA ALA A 66 7.10 2.58 -3.35
C ALA A 66 6.77 1.29 -4.14
N ILE A 67 7.79 0.51 -4.51
CA ILE A 67 7.61 -0.80 -5.13
C ILE A 67 6.88 -1.76 -4.17
N LEU A 68 7.22 -1.75 -2.88
CA LEU A 68 6.54 -2.56 -1.88
C LEU A 68 5.07 -2.19 -1.72
N VAL A 69 4.72 -0.90 -1.66
CA VAL A 69 3.32 -0.43 -1.60
C VAL A 69 2.53 -0.94 -2.80
N PHE A 70 3.13 -0.85 -3.99
CA PHE A 70 2.50 -1.36 -5.22
C PHE A 70 2.30 -2.89 -5.15
N TYR A 71 3.31 -3.63 -4.72
CA TYR A 71 3.24 -5.08 -4.58
C TYR A 71 2.21 -5.51 -3.52
N GLN A 72 2.10 -4.78 -2.42
CA GLN A 72 1.08 -5.01 -1.38
C GLN A 72 -0.34 -4.87 -1.93
N ILE A 73 -0.63 -3.85 -2.74
CA ILE A 73 -1.94 -3.69 -3.38
C ILE A 73 -2.23 -4.86 -4.33
N ILE A 74 -1.27 -5.23 -5.19
CA ILE A 74 -1.42 -6.38 -6.09
C ILE A 74 -1.70 -7.65 -5.29
N ASN A 75 -0.99 -7.85 -4.18
CA ASN A 75 -1.16 -9.01 -3.31
C ASN A 75 -2.59 -9.07 -2.77
N ILE A 76 -3.13 -7.96 -2.25
CA ILE A 76 -4.52 -7.94 -1.78
C ILE A 76 -5.50 -8.23 -2.94
N ILE A 77 -5.30 -7.64 -4.13
CA ILE A 77 -6.13 -7.92 -5.31
C ILE A 77 -6.10 -9.41 -5.68
N TYR A 78 -4.91 -10.00 -5.75
CA TYR A 78 -4.71 -11.42 -6.06
C TYR A 78 -5.44 -12.32 -5.07
N TYR A 79 -5.26 -12.09 -3.77
CA TYR A 79 -5.93 -12.86 -2.71
C TYR A 79 -7.42 -12.54 -2.56
N THR A 80 -7.93 -11.48 -3.17
CA THR A 80 -9.36 -11.13 -3.13
C THR A 80 -10.12 -11.72 -4.31
N TYR A 81 -9.53 -11.70 -5.50
CA TYR A 81 -10.22 -12.02 -6.75
C TYR A 81 -9.66 -13.22 -7.50
N VAL A 82 -8.35 -13.49 -7.42
CA VAL A 82 -7.70 -14.53 -8.22
C VAL A 82 -7.64 -15.85 -7.48
N LEU A 83 -7.38 -15.83 -6.17
CA LEU A 83 -7.46 -17.00 -5.30
C LEU A 83 -8.90 -17.41 -4.94
N LYS A 84 -9.92 -16.80 -5.55
CA LYS A 84 -11.26 -17.38 -5.51
C LYS A 84 -11.16 -18.73 -6.21
N ILE A 85 -11.41 -19.80 -5.47
CA ILE A 85 -11.44 -21.21 -5.90
C ILE A 85 -10.10 -21.93 -5.71
N GLN A 86 -9.89 -22.43 -4.49
CA GLN A 86 -9.60 -23.85 -4.22
C GLN A 86 -10.36 -24.24 -2.96
#